data_AF-A0A1H4L7N6-F1
#
_entry.id   AF-A0A1H4L7N6-F1
#
_cell.length_a   1.000
_cell.length_b   1.000
_cell.length_c   1.000
_cell.angle_alpha   90.00
_cell.angle_beta   90.00
_cell.angle_gamma   90.00
#
_symmetry.space_group_name_H-M   'P 1'
#
loop_
_entity.id
_entity.type
_entity.pdbx_description
1 polymer ?
#
loop_
_entity_poly.entity_id
_entity_poly.type
_entity_poly.pdbx_seq_one_letter_code
_entity_poly.pdbx_strand_id
1 'polypeptide(L)'
;MLRSAYLSSLIHLPAGRPRAAQSAVDAALTRSPRTPKSEAGRLLCRTARVFALTGQGHLDRARADAEELRAESIGRGERWARTYTDCQLAVIALLQDQAAAASTHARSMLRGKRSIGDRYGLALGLDLLAAALAAEGAIEQAAAAPAAAEILRSSVGQPERGTPDARHVQARYRTRGSRSAGPGTPRGTDGPVRRHRIGRGASRPPGAGERGQLTRADP
;
A
#
# COMPACT_ATOMS: atom_id res chain seq x y z
N MET A 1 -15.62 8.56 24.28
CA MET A 1 -16.50 8.73 23.11
C MET A 1 -15.73 8.80 21.79
N LEU A 2 -14.85 9.79 21.55
CA LEU A 2 -14.10 9.94 20.28
C LEU A 2 -13.37 8.67 19.80
N ARG A 3 -12.59 8.03 20.67
CA ARG A 3 -11.87 6.79 20.30
C ARG A 3 -12.80 5.64 19.90
N SER A 4 -13.92 5.49 20.59
CA SER A 4 -14.92 4.45 20.26
C SER A 4 -15.56 4.73 18.90
N ALA A 5 -15.97 5.98 18.62
CA ALA A 5 -16.52 6.35 17.32
C ALA A 5 -15.51 6.15 16.18
N TYR A 6 -14.23 6.48 16.41
CA TYR A 6 -13.16 6.18 15.47
C TYR A 6 -13.04 4.67 15.21
N LEU A 7 -12.99 3.84 16.26
CA LEU A 7 -12.91 2.38 16.09
C LEU A 7 -14.13 1.81 15.34
N SER A 8 -15.34 2.31 15.62
CA SER A 8 -16.54 1.96 14.86
C SER A 8 -16.41 2.33 13.38
N SER A 9 -15.81 3.48 13.06
CA SER A 9 -15.56 3.88 11.68
C SER A 9 -14.63 2.91 10.95
N LEU A 10 -13.63 2.34 11.64
CA LEU A 10 -12.72 1.35 11.07
C LEU A 10 -13.41 0.02 10.75
N ILE A 11 -14.57 -0.25 11.34
CA ILE A 11 -15.42 -1.40 11.01
C ILE A 11 -16.34 -1.05 9.83
N HIS A 12 -16.95 0.13 9.86
CA HIS A 12 -17.92 0.56 8.85
C HIS A 12 -17.30 0.86 7.47
N LEU A 13 -16.14 1.50 7.43
CA LEU A 13 -15.50 1.92 6.17
C LEU A 13 -15.13 0.72 5.29
N PRO A 14 -14.41 -0.32 5.79
CA PRO A 14 -14.10 -1.49 4.96
C PRO A 14 -15.34 -2.29 4.55
N ALA A 15 -16.41 -2.24 5.35
CA ALA A 15 -17.69 -2.88 5.07
C ALA A 15 -18.57 -2.12 4.07
N GLY A 16 -18.08 -1.03 3.46
CA GLY A 16 -18.84 -0.25 2.50
C GLY A 16 -20.00 0.54 3.12
N ARG A 17 -19.90 0.89 4.40
CA ARG A 17 -20.93 1.66 5.14
C ARG A 17 -20.43 3.07 5.50
N PRO A 18 -20.03 3.91 4.52
CA PRO A 18 -19.40 5.19 4.82
C PRO A 18 -20.36 6.17 5.52
N ARG A 19 -21.67 6.12 5.23
CA ARG A 19 -22.67 6.91 5.97
C ARG A 19 -22.70 6.59 7.47
N ALA A 20 -22.65 5.31 7.83
CA ALA A 20 -22.63 4.89 9.23
C ALA A 20 -21.34 5.33 9.93
N ALA A 21 -20.20 5.22 9.23
CA ALA A 21 -18.92 5.74 9.71
C ALA A 21 -19.00 7.25 10.00
N GLN A 22 -19.53 8.03 9.04
CA GLN A 22 -19.70 9.47 9.17
C GLN A 22 -20.59 9.83 10.36
N SER A 23 -21.78 9.26 10.45
CA SER A 23 -22.73 9.56 11.53
C SER A 23 -22.14 9.32 12.92
N ALA A 24 -21.37 8.22 13.08
CA ALA A 24 -20.72 7.90 14.35
C ALA A 24 -19.67 8.95 14.75
N VAL A 25 -18.82 9.38 13.82
CA VAL A 25 -17.76 10.36 14.12
C VAL A 25 -18.30 11.77 14.27
N ASP A 26 -19.30 12.17 13.49
CA ASP A 26 -19.94 13.50 13.60
C ASP A 26 -20.67 13.65 14.94
N ALA A 27 -21.39 12.62 15.38
CA ALA A 27 -22.03 12.61 16.69
C ALA A 27 -20.99 12.73 17.83
N ALA A 28 -19.86 12.02 17.73
CA ALA A 28 -18.81 12.08 18.73
C ALA A 28 -18.08 13.43 18.75
N LEU A 29 -17.82 14.03 17.59
CA LEU A 29 -17.23 15.36 17.45
C LEU A 29 -18.13 16.46 18.02
N THR A 30 -19.45 16.33 17.84
CA THR A 30 -20.45 17.28 18.36
C THR A 30 -20.56 17.21 19.89
N ARG A 31 -20.59 15.99 20.45
CA ARG A 31 -20.77 15.77 21.89
C ARG A 31 -19.51 15.96 22.74
N SER A 32 -18.34 15.99 22.12
CA SER A 32 -17.07 16.07 22.85
C SER A 32 -16.53 17.50 22.84
N PRO A 33 -16.39 18.20 23.98
CA PRO A 33 -15.83 19.54 24.00
C PRO A 33 -14.38 19.55 23.50
N ARG A 34 -13.98 20.63 22.82
CA ARG A 34 -12.60 20.80 22.35
C ARG A 34 -11.71 21.18 23.53
N THR A 35 -10.93 20.21 23.99
CA THR A 35 -9.94 20.34 25.07
C THR A 35 -8.61 19.72 24.61
N PRO A 36 -7.45 20.07 25.21
CA PRO A 36 -6.17 19.45 24.89
C PRO A 36 -6.20 17.91 24.93
N LYS A 37 -6.91 17.33 25.91
CA LYS A 37 -7.07 15.87 26.06
C LYS A 37 -7.89 15.23 24.94
N SER A 38 -8.75 16.01 24.25
CA SER A 38 -9.61 15.52 23.18
C SER A 38 -8.98 15.60 21.79
N GLU A 39 -7.88 16.33 21.62
CA GLU A 39 -7.37 16.73 20.31
C GLU A 39 -6.98 15.54 19.43
N ALA A 40 -6.21 14.59 19.97
CA ALA A 40 -5.86 13.36 19.24
C ALA A 40 -7.11 12.58 18.80
N GLY A 41 -8.11 12.47 19.68
CA GLY A 41 -9.40 11.83 19.36
C GLY A 41 -10.17 12.57 18.27
N ARG A 42 -10.11 13.91 18.26
CA ARG A 42 -10.72 14.74 17.22
C ARG A 42 -10.01 14.56 15.88
N LEU A 43 -8.68 14.53 15.84
CA LEU A 43 -7.92 14.25 14.61
C LEU A 43 -8.27 12.88 14.03
N LEU A 44 -8.42 11.85 14.88
CA LEU A 44 -8.84 10.51 14.46
C LEU A 44 -10.23 10.53 13.83
N CYS A 45 -11.21 11.15 14.50
CA CYS A 45 -12.58 11.26 13.99
C CYS A 45 -12.65 12.09 12.70
N ARG A 46 -11.91 13.20 12.60
CA ARG A 46 -11.82 14.01 11.37
C ARG A 46 -11.20 13.23 10.22
N THR A 47 -10.15 12.46 10.47
CA THR A 47 -9.55 11.58 9.47
C THR A 47 -10.58 10.58 8.97
N ALA A 48 -11.29 9.88 9.87
CA ALA A 48 -12.34 8.94 9.48
C ALA A 48 -13.50 9.60 8.73
N ARG A 49 -13.85 10.85 9.06
CA ARG A 49 -14.86 11.62 8.34
C ARG A 49 -14.46 11.89 6.89
N VAL A 50 -13.20 12.25 6.63
CA VAL A 50 -12.68 12.41 5.26
C VAL A 50 -12.87 11.12 4.48
N PHE A 51 -12.45 9.97 5.02
CA PHE A 51 -12.63 8.67 4.37
C PHE A 51 -14.11 8.37 4.09
N ALA A 52 -15.00 8.72 5.03
CA ALA A 52 -16.43 8.53 4.86
C ALA A 52 -17.04 9.45 3.79
N LEU A 53 -16.58 10.70 3.66
CA LEU A 53 -17.00 11.61 2.61
C LEU A 53 -16.50 11.14 1.24
N THR A 54 -15.24 10.71 1.15
CA THR A 54 -14.66 10.11 -0.06
C THR A 54 -15.45 8.89 -0.52
N GLY A 55 -15.74 7.96 0.41
CA GLY A 55 -16.51 6.74 0.12
C GLY A 55 -17.98 7.00 -0.27
N GLN A 56 -18.51 8.19 0.01
CA GLN A 56 -19.83 8.64 -0.44
C GLN A 56 -19.80 9.40 -1.77
N GLY A 57 -18.61 9.66 -2.33
CA GLY A 57 -18.46 10.47 -3.54
C GLY A 57 -18.59 11.98 -3.30
N HIS A 58 -18.60 12.44 -2.05
CA HIS A 58 -18.62 13.87 -1.72
C HIS A 58 -17.22 14.49 -1.84
N LEU A 59 -16.61 14.39 -3.02
CA LEU A 59 -15.19 14.62 -3.24
C LEU A 59 -14.75 16.04 -2.92
N ASP A 60 -15.53 17.06 -3.27
CA ASP A 60 -15.16 18.46 -2.98
C ASP A 60 -15.18 18.76 -1.48
N ARG A 61 -16.20 18.25 -0.76
CA ARG A 61 -16.27 18.35 0.70
C ARG A 61 -15.15 17.55 1.37
N ALA A 62 -14.87 16.34 0.87
CA ALA A 62 -13.79 15.51 1.37
C ALA A 62 -12.43 16.20 1.19
N ARG A 63 -12.21 16.85 0.04
CA ARG A 63 -10.99 17.61 -0.25
C ARG A 63 -10.82 18.77 0.72
N ALA A 64 -11.85 19.62 0.87
CA ALA A 64 -11.81 20.75 1.77
C ALA A 64 -11.52 20.32 3.23
N ASP A 65 -12.23 19.29 3.72
CA ASP A 65 -12.01 18.73 5.05
C ASP A 65 -10.59 18.16 5.22
N ALA A 66 -10.05 17.52 4.16
CA ALA A 66 -8.70 16.97 4.17
C ALA A 66 -7.63 18.06 4.13
N GLU A 67 -7.79 19.13 3.35
CA GLU A 67 -6.85 20.25 3.30
C GLU A 67 -6.77 20.98 4.65
N GLU A 68 -7.92 21.23 5.28
CA GLU A 68 -7.97 21.84 6.61
C GLU A 68 -7.30 20.93 7.66
N LEU A 69 -7.62 19.63 7.65
CA LEU A 69 -7.02 18.65 8.55
C LEU A 69 -5.50 18.54 8.33
N ARG A 70 -5.04 18.65 7.08
CA ARG A 70 -3.62 18.63 6.73
C ARG A 70 -2.91 19.86 7.28
N ALA A 71 -3.49 21.05 7.13
CA ALA A 71 -2.96 22.29 7.67
C ALA A 71 -2.88 22.23 9.21
N GLU A 72 -3.95 21.75 9.88
CA GLU A 72 -3.95 21.56 11.34
C GLU A 72 -2.86 20.55 11.77
N SER A 73 -2.72 19.44 11.04
CA SER A 73 -1.70 18.42 11.35
C SER A 73 -0.27 18.95 11.20
N ILE A 74 -0.02 19.80 10.19
CA ILE A 74 1.28 20.46 10.00
C ILE A 74 1.55 21.44 11.15
N GLY A 75 0.59 22.32 11.47
CA GLY A 75 0.73 23.31 12.54
C GLY A 75 1.00 22.68 13.92
N ARG A 76 0.52 21.45 14.14
CA ARG A 76 0.70 20.70 15.38
C ARG A 76 1.88 19.72 15.38
N GLY A 77 2.54 19.52 14.24
CA GLY A 77 3.58 18.49 14.10
C GLY A 77 3.04 17.05 14.18
N GLU A 78 1.73 16.85 14.00
CA GLU A 78 1.05 15.55 14.10
C GLU A 78 1.27 14.71 12.83
N ARG A 79 2.43 14.05 12.77
CA ARG A 79 2.90 13.31 11.59
C ARG A 79 1.95 12.20 11.15
N TRP A 80 1.38 11.44 12.10
CA TRP A 80 0.50 10.32 11.76
C TRP A 80 -0.75 10.83 11.01
N ALA A 81 -1.42 11.86 11.53
CA ALA A 81 -2.63 12.43 10.94
C ALA A 81 -2.34 12.96 9.54
N ARG A 82 -1.27 13.75 9.40
CA ARG A 82 -0.80 14.26 8.10
C ARG A 82 -0.64 13.14 7.06
N THR A 83 -0.01 12.01 7.40
CA THR A 83 0.21 10.94 6.41
C THR A 83 -1.06 10.25 5.96
N TYR A 84 -2.06 10.12 6.83
CA TYR A 84 -3.36 9.55 6.46
C TYR A 84 -4.20 10.55 5.68
N THR A 85 -4.07 11.84 5.96
CA THR A 85 -4.68 12.91 5.16
C THR A 85 -4.07 12.99 3.77
N ASP A 86 -2.74 12.93 3.64
CA ASP A 86 -2.05 12.87 2.35
C ASP A 86 -2.49 11.64 1.53
N CYS A 87 -2.75 10.50 2.18
CA CYS A 87 -3.32 9.33 1.53
C CYS A 87 -4.70 9.62 0.92
N GLN A 88 -5.59 10.28 1.65
CA GLN A 88 -6.92 10.61 1.14
C GLN A 88 -6.89 11.67 0.06
N LEU A 89 -6.04 12.69 0.18
CA LEU A 89 -5.86 13.69 -0.88
C LEU A 89 -5.38 13.05 -2.19
N ALA A 90 -4.52 12.02 -2.12
CA ALA A 90 -4.13 11.27 -3.31
C ALA A 90 -5.30 10.49 -3.93
N VAL A 91 -6.12 9.82 -3.12
CA VAL A 91 -7.33 9.11 -3.59
C VAL A 91 -8.33 10.08 -4.21
N ILE A 92 -8.64 11.19 -3.53
CA ILE A 92 -9.56 12.23 -3.98
C ILE A 92 -9.08 12.82 -5.32
N ALA A 93 -7.79 13.15 -5.42
CA ALA A 93 -7.22 13.67 -6.66
C ALA A 93 -7.33 12.67 -7.82
N LEU A 94 -7.11 11.36 -7.59
CA LEU A 94 -7.31 10.34 -8.62
C LEU A 94 -8.78 10.20 -9.04
N LEU A 95 -9.71 10.29 -8.09
CA LEU A 95 -11.15 10.25 -8.36
C LEU A 95 -11.64 11.49 -9.12
N GLN A 96 -10.90 12.60 -9.05
CA GLN A 96 -11.18 13.84 -9.77
C GLN A 96 -10.26 14.03 -11.00
N ASP A 97 -9.59 12.95 -11.45
CA ASP A 97 -8.68 12.91 -12.60
C ASP A 97 -7.55 13.97 -12.55
N GLN A 98 -7.11 14.35 -11.34
CA GLN A 98 -6.00 15.28 -11.08
C GLN A 98 -4.69 14.53 -10.81
N ALA A 99 -4.14 13.88 -11.83
CA ALA A 99 -3.02 12.95 -11.69
C ALA A 99 -1.76 13.57 -11.04
N ALA A 100 -1.37 14.79 -11.43
CA ALA A 100 -0.22 15.49 -10.88
C ALA A 100 -0.36 15.84 -9.38
N ALA A 101 -1.58 16.21 -8.95
CA ALA A 101 -1.87 16.43 -7.54
C ALA A 101 -1.80 15.11 -6.77
N ALA A 102 -2.35 14.03 -7.34
CA ALA A 102 -2.30 12.71 -6.74
C ALA A 102 -0.86 12.20 -6.53
N SER A 103 0.02 12.35 -7.53
CA SER A 103 1.42 11.93 -7.41
C SER A 103 2.16 12.75 -6.34
N THR A 104 1.89 14.04 -6.24
CA THR A 104 2.42 14.91 -5.19
C THR A 104 2.00 14.44 -3.79
N HIS A 105 0.71 14.17 -3.59
CA HIS A 105 0.19 13.67 -2.32
C HIS A 105 0.70 12.27 -1.97
N ALA A 106 0.75 11.36 -2.93
CA ALA A 106 1.28 10.01 -2.74
C ALA A 106 2.75 10.03 -2.32
N ARG A 107 3.59 10.88 -2.95
CA ARG A 107 4.99 11.07 -2.54
C ARG A 107 5.12 11.67 -1.14
N SER A 108 4.26 12.62 -0.76
CA SER A 108 4.23 13.19 0.60
C SER A 108 3.88 12.12 1.65
N MET A 109 2.83 11.34 1.37
CA MET A 109 2.41 10.19 2.16
C MET A 109 3.56 9.19 2.34
N LEU A 110 4.24 8.77 1.27
CA LEU A 110 5.31 7.78 1.32
C LEU A 110 6.48 8.22 2.22
N ARG A 111 6.90 9.49 2.10
CA ARG A 111 7.95 10.06 2.97
C ARG A 111 7.55 9.98 4.44
N GLY A 112 6.30 10.35 4.76
CA GLY A 112 5.83 10.30 6.13
C GLY A 112 5.61 8.87 6.65
N LYS A 113 5.03 7.98 5.85
CA LYS A 113 4.80 6.56 6.20
C LYS A 113 6.10 5.82 6.50
N ARG A 114 7.16 6.12 5.75
CA ARG A 114 8.52 5.62 6.02
C ARG A 114 9.02 6.08 7.39
N SER A 115 8.80 7.34 7.76
CA SER A 115 9.28 7.89 9.03
C SER A 115 8.59 7.29 10.27
N ILE A 116 7.38 6.74 10.13
CA ILE A 116 6.61 6.15 11.24
C ILE A 116 6.57 4.61 11.19
N GLY A 117 7.30 3.97 10.27
CA GLY A 117 7.35 2.51 10.15
C GLY A 117 6.05 1.85 9.65
N ASP A 118 5.13 2.61 9.03
CA ASP A 118 3.84 2.10 8.56
C ASP A 118 4.01 1.37 7.21
N ARG A 119 4.38 0.09 7.28
CA ARG A 119 4.64 -0.77 6.11
C ARG A 119 3.42 -0.96 5.22
N TYR A 120 2.24 -1.10 5.83
CA TYR A 120 0.99 -1.23 5.08
C TYR A 120 0.68 0.07 4.34
N GLY A 121 0.80 1.22 5.02
CA GLY A 121 0.64 2.52 4.39
C GLY A 121 1.67 2.78 3.30
N LEU A 122 2.89 2.26 3.41
CA LEU A 122 3.87 2.32 2.31
C LEU A 122 3.40 1.57 1.07
N ALA A 123 2.89 0.33 1.23
CA ALA A 123 2.38 -0.45 0.10
C ALA A 123 1.22 0.27 -0.60
N LEU A 124 0.26 0.77 0.17
CA LEU A 124 -0.86 1.56 -0.35
C LEU A 124 -0.38 2.82 -1.08
N GLY A 125 0.63 3.51 -0.55
CA GLY A 125 1.18 4.71 -1.17
C GLY A 125 1.88 4.44 -2.50
N LEU A 126 2.52 3.28 -2.64
CA LEU A 126 3.11 2.84 -3.90
C LEU A 126 2.04 2.51 -4.93
N ASP A 127 0.96 1.82 -4.53
CA ASP A 127 -0.17 1.54 -5.41
C ASP A 127 -0.83 2.85 -5.91
N LEU A 128 -1.00 3.85 -5.04
CA LEU A 128 -1.54 5.17 -5.40
C LEU A 128 -0.59 5.97 -6.31
N LEU A 129 0.72 5.92 -6.05
CA LEU A 129 1.72 6.57 -6.91
C LEU A 129 1.76 5.93 -8.30
N ALA A 130 1.68 4.60 -8.38
CA ALA A 130 1.58 3.88 -9.64
C ALA A 130 0.36 4.34 -10.45
N ALA A 131 -0.79 4.44 -9.78
CA ALA A 131 -2.03 4.90 -10.38
C ALA A 131 -1.91 6.34 -10.91
N ALA A 132 -1.31 7.24 -10.14
CA ALA A 132 -1.08 8.62 -10.57
C ALA A 132 -0.13 8.70 -11.77
N LEU A 133 1.00 7.98 -11.74
CA LEU A 133 1.94 7.95 -12.86
C LEU A 133 1.33 7.34 -14.13
N ALA A 134 0.51 6.30 -14.00
CA ALA A 134 -0.23 5.74 -15.12
C ALA A 134 -1.25 6.74 -15.69
N ALA A 135 -1.91 7.52 -14.83
CA ALA A 135 -2.81 8.59 -15.25
C ALA A 135 -2.08 9.76 -15.93
N GLU A 136 -0.83 10.05 -15.55
CA GLU A 136 0.04 11.04 -16.20
C GLU A 136 0.64 10.53 -17.53
N GLY A 137 0.48 9.25 -17.88
CA GLY A 137 1.11 8.64 -19.06
C GLY A 137 2.57 8.22 -18.85
N ALA A 138 3.09 8.26 -17.62
CA ALA A 138 4.44 7.82 -17.26
C ALA A 138 4.51 6.29 -17.07
N ILE A 139 4.19 5.53 -18.13
CA ILE A 139 3.95 4.07 -18.09
C ILE A 139 5.16 3.30 -17.52
N GLU A 140 6.38 3.64 -17.93
CA GLU A 140 7.62 3.01 -17.43
C GLU A 140 7.79 3.17 -15.91
N GLN A 141 7.49 4.36 -15.38
CA GLN A 141 7.60 4.66 -13.95
C GLN A 141 6.45 4.01 -13.16
N ALA A 142 5.29 3.86 -13.79
CA ALA A 142 4.15 3.15 -13.21
C ALA A 142 4.39 1.64 -13.10
N ALA A 143 5.14 1.03 -14.03
CA ALA A 143 5.38 -0.41 -14.09
C ALA A 143 6.25 -0.95 -12.92
N ALA A 144 7.09 -0.11 -12.32
CA ALA A 144 7.99 -0.52 -11.23
C ALA A 144 7.30 -0.62 -9.85
N ALA A 145 6.18 0.08 -9.66
CA ALA A 145 5.54 0.23 -8.35
C ALA A 145 4.72 -1.00 -7.87
N PRO A 146 4.03 -1.77 -8.73
CA PRO A 146 3.26 -2.95 -8.31
C PRO A 146 4.11 -4.03 -7.63
N ALA A 147 5.33 -4.30 -8.14
CA ALA A 147 6.22 -5.30 -7.56
C ALA A 147 6.68 -4.90 -6.14
N ALA A 148 7.02 -3.63 -5.94
CA ALA A 148 7.41 -3.12 -4.62
C ALA A 148 6.23 -3.11 -3.63
N ALA A 149 5.02 -2.79 -4.10
CA ALA A 149 3.81 -2.85 -3.29
C ALA A 149 3.47 -4.29 -2.88
N GLU A 150 3.66 -5.27 -3.77
CA GLU A 150 3.44 -6.68 -3.49
C GLU A 150 4.36 -7.19 -2.39
N ILE A 151 5.67 -6.95 -2.48
CA ILE A 151 6.65 -7.35 -1.46
C ILE A 151 6.25 -6.83 -0.07
N LEU A 152 5.82 -5.57 0.01
CA LEU A 152 5.38 -4.97 1.27
C LEU A 152 4.09 -5.63 1.78
N ARG A 153 3.10 -5.91 0.92
CA ARG A 153 1.85 -6.61 1.29
C ARG A 153 2.09 -8.04 1.76
N SER A 154 2.94 -8.81 1.07
CA SER A 154 3.30 -10.17 1.48
C SER A 154 3.99 -10.18 2.85
N SER A 155 4.80 -9.15 3.15
CA SER A 155 5.50 -9.05 4.44
C SER A 155 4.60 -8.75 5.65
N VAL A 156 3.37 -8.29 5.43
CA VAL A 156 2.38 -8.05 6.49
C VAL A 156 1.25 -9.10 6.49
N GLY A 157 1.33 -10.13 5.63
CA GLY A 157 0.41 -11.26 5.60
C GLY A 157 -1.03 -10.90 5.21
N GLN A 158 -1.26 -9.80 4.48
CA GLN A 158 -2.60 -9.27 4.24
C GLN A 158 -2.85 -8.88 2.79
N PRO A 159 -3.53 -9.72 2.01
CA PRO A 159 -3.73 -9.47 0.59
C PRO A 159 -4.71 -8.32 0.28
N GLU A 160 -5.68 -8.01 1.16
CA GLU A 160 -6.80 -7.11 0.78
C GLU A 160 -7.24 -6.09 1.84
N ARG A 161 -6.35 -5.50 2.65
CA ARG A 161 -6.77 -4.35 3.47
C ARG A 161 -6.94 -3.09 2.60
N GLY A 162 -7.91 -2.24 2.96
CA GLY A 162 -8.17 -0.96 2.27
C GLY A 162 -9.65 -0.55 2.37
N THR A 163 -9.94 0.73 2.21
CA THR A 163 -11.33 1.18 2.02
C THR A 163 -11.78 0.97 0.57
N PRO A 164 -13.08 0.77 0.30
CA PRO A 164 -13.56 0.45 -1.06
C PRO A 164 -13.14 1.45 -2.13
N ASP A 165 -13.08 2.74 -1.80
CA ASP A 165 -12.57 3.84 -2.64
C ASP A 165 -11.10 3.63 -3.04
N ALA A 166 -10.23 3.32 -2.07
CA ALA A 166 -8.82 3.05 -2.35
C ALA A 166 -8.65 1.79 -3.21
N ARG A 167 -9.42 0.73 -2.93
CA ARG A 167 -9.42 -0.50 -3.74
C ARG A 167 -9.94 -0.25 -5.16
N HIS A 168 -10.97 0.58 -5.31
CA HIS A 168 -11.52 0.95 -6.61
C HIS A 168 -10.49 1.69 -7.46
N VAL A 169 -9.79 2.67 -6.87
CA VAL A 169 -8.68 3.37 -7.53
C VAL A 169 -7.59 2.38 -7.96
N GLN A 170 -7.18 1.47 -7.07
CA GLN A 170 -6.19 0.44 -7.42
C GLN A 170 -6.64 -0.43 -8.61
N ALA A 171 -7.89 -0.91 -8.58
CA ALA A 171 -8.44 -1.73 -9.65
C ALA A 171 -8.47 -1.00 -11.00
N ARG A 172 -8.97 0.25 -11.03
CA ARG A 172 -9.05 1.09 -12.24
C ARG A 172 -7.70 1.23 -12.93
N TYR A 173 -6.63 1.40 -12.17
CA TYR A 173 -5.29 1.65 -12.73
C TYR A 173 -4.44 0.41 -12.95
N ARG A 174 -4.65 -0.68 -12.19
CA ARG A 174 -4.04 -1.98 -12.52
C ARG A 174 -4.45 -2.47 -13.90
N THR A 175 -5.73 -2.35 -14.25
CA THR A 175 -6.24 -2.73 -15.58
C THR A 175 -5.68 -1.84 -16.70
N ARG A 176 -5.36 -0.57 -16.41
CA ARG A 176 -4.71 0.31 -17.40
C ARG A 176 -3.23 -0.05 -17.58
N GLY A 177 -2.50 -0.28 -16.48
CA GLY A 177 -1.10 -0.69 -16.52
C GLY A 177 -0.88 -2.04 -17.21
N SER A 178 -1.77 -3.01 -17.00
CA SER A 178 -1.69 -4.34 -17.64
C SER A 178 -2.13 -4.36 -19.10
N ARG A 179 -2.86 -3.33 -19.58
CA ARG A 179 -3.22 -3.19 -21.01
C ARG A 179 -2.15 -2.46 -21.80
N SER A 180 -1.37 -1.57 -21.17
CA SER A 180 -0.22 -0.91 -21.78
C SER A 180 1.04 -1.78 -21.76
N ALA A 181 1.16 -2.67 -20.77
CA ALA A 181 2.09 -3.79 -20.83
C ALA A 181 1.41 -4.91 -21.62
N GLY A 182 1.46 -4.86 -22.96
CA GLY A 182 1.07 -6.00 -23.80
C GLY A 182 1.72 -7.30 -23.29
N PRO A 183 1.17 -8.50 -23.60
CA PRO A 183 1.67 -9.75 -23.06
C PRO A 183 3.17 -9.84 -23.31
N GLY A 184 3.95 -9.58 -22.25
CA GLY A 184 5.39 -9.65 -22.30
C GLY A 184 5.70 -11.10 -22.59
N THR A 185 6.22 -11.37 -23.79
CA THR A 185 6.87 -12.63 -24.10
C THR A 185 7.84 -12.94 -22.96
N PRO A 186 7.82 -14.15 -22.40
CA PRO A 186 8.82 -14.52 -21.41
C PRO A 186 10.18 -14.31 -22.06
N ARG A 187 10.94 -13.34 -21.56
CA ARG A 187 12.31 -13.10 -21.98
C ARG A 187 13.08 -14.34 -21.55
N GLY A 188 13.30 -15.24 -22.50
CA GLY A 188 14.11 -16.44 -22.30
C GLY A 188 15.47 -16.01 -21.77
N THR A 189 15.74 -16.33 -20.51
CA THR A 189 17.10 -16.38 -20.01
C THR A 189 17.70 -17.70 -20.47
N ASP A 190 18.02 -17.78 -21.76
CA ASP A 190 18.94 -18.77 -22.30
C ASP A 190 20.16 -18.02 -22.87
N GLY A 191 21.06 -17.68 -21.97
CA GLY A 191 22.44 -17.34 -22.31
C GLY A 191 23.30 -18.60 -22.14
N PRO A 192 24.17 -18.96 -23.09
CA PRO A 192 24.86 -20.24 -23.08
C PRO A 192 25.85 -20.30 -21.91
N VAL A 193 25.69 -21.31 -21.05
CA VAL A 193 26.66 -21.66 -20.01
C VAL A 193 27.95 -22.12 -20.71
N ARG A 194 28.95 -21.25 -20.77
CA ARG A 194 30.33 -21.62 -21.11
C ARG A 194 30.86 -22.59 -20.06
N ARG A 195 30.85 -23.89 -20.36
CA ARG A 195 31.53 -24.91 -19.56
C ARG A 195 33.04 -24.66 -19.64
N HIS A 196 33.63 -24.19 -18.54
CA HIS A 196 35.07 -24.14 -18.35
C HIS A 196 35.61 -25.57 -18.26
N ARG A 197 36.43 -25.95 -19.25
CA ARG A 197 37.16 -27.21 -19.31
C ARG A 197 38.44 -27.04 -18.49
N ILE A 198 38.44 -27.46 -17.23
CA ILE A 198 39.67 -27.57 -16.44
C ILE A 198 40.34 -28.90 -16.77
N GLY A 199 41.58 -28.80 -17.24
CA GLY A 199 42.43 -29.90 -17.65
C GLY A 199 43.07 -30.67 -16.48
N ARG A 200 43.40 -31.92 -16.81
CA ARG A 200 44.15 -32.95 -16.09
C ARG A 200 45.23 -32.44 -15.12
N GLY A 201 45.21 -32.98 -13.91
CA GLY A 201 46.38 -33.17 -13.05
C GLY A 201 46.30 -34.56 -12.41
N ALA A 202 47.16 -35.48 -12.86
CA ALA A 202 47.25 -36.84 -12.34
C ALA A 202 47.95 -36.86 -10.98
N SER A 203 47.46 -37.69 -10.05
CA SER A 203 48.27 -38.39 -9.04
C SER A 203 47.44 -39.50 -8.39
N ARG A 204 47.97 -40.72 -8.44
CA ARG A 204 47.59 -41.98 -7.76
C ARG A 204 48.82 -42.38 -6.91
N PRO A 205 48.84 -43.45 -6.09
CA PRO A 205 47.82 -44.21 -5.31
C PRO A 205 48.34 -44.32 -3.82
N PRO A 206 48.22 -45.40 -2.98
CA PRO A 206 47.53 -46.71 -3.04
C PRO A 206 46.87 -47.23 -1.73
N GLY A 207 46.26 -48.43 -1.81
CA GLY A 207 45.96 -49.35 -0.69
C GLY A 207 44.48 -49.76 -0.61
N ALA A 208 44.03 -50.90 -1.16
CA ALA A 208 44.13 -52.29 -0.66
C ALA A 208 43.00 -52.68 0.31
N GLY A 209 42.35 -53.84 0.06
CA GLY A 209 41.36 -54.50 0.94
C GLY A 209 39.97 -54.69 0.29
N GLU A 210 39.73 -55.78 -0.44
CA GLU A 210 38.96 -56.98 0.00
C GLU A 210 37.43 -56.80 -0.14
N ARG A 211 36.75 -57.41 -1.13
CA ARG A 211 36.24 -58.79 -1.23
C ARG A 211 35.34 -59.25 -0.07
N GLY A 212 34.08 -59.54 -0.38
CA GLY A 212 33.08 -60.23 0.44
C GLY A 212 31.65 -59.80 0.03
N GLN A 213 31.04 -60.33 -1.03
CA GLN A 213 30.28 -61.60 -1.14
C GLN A 213 29.12 -61.79 -0.13
N LEU A 214 27.92 -62.04 -0.70
CA LEU A 214 26.76 -62.76 -0.16
C LEU A 214 25.99 -62.05 0.99
N THR A 215 24.66 -62.04 1.12
CA THR A 215 23.55 -62.80 0.50
C THR A 215 22.20 -62.11 0.79
N ARG A 216 21.23 -62.46 -0.05
CA ARG A 216 19.77 -62.26 -0.02
C ARG A 216 19.00 -62.25 1.33
N ALA A 217 17.82 -61.61 1.21
CA ALA A 217 16.47 -61.99 1.68
C ALA A 217 15.90 -61.35 2.97
N ASP A 218 14.96 -60.41 2.74
CA ASP A 218 13.58 -60.21 3.27
C ASP A 218 13.11 -60.95 4.54
N PRO A 219 12.03 -60.45 5.23
CA PRO A 219 11.21 -59.25 4.99
C PRO A 219 11.24 -58.19 6.11
#